data_AF-A0A0V0GGL3-F1
#
_entry.id   AF-A0A0V0GGL3-F1
#
_cell.length_a   1.000
_cell.length_b   1.000
_cell.length_c   1.000
_cell.angle_alpha   90.00
_cell.angle_beta   90.00
_cell.angle_gamma   90.00
#
_symmetry.space_group_name_H-M   'P 1'
#
loop_
_entity.id
_entity.type
_entity.pdbx_description
1 polymer ?
#
loop_
_entity_poly.entity_id
_entity_poly.type
_entity_poly.pdbx_seq_one_letter_code
_entity_poly.pdbx_strand_id
1 'polypeptide(L)' 'MRKGHVEPNDITFLCVISACSHSGFVEKGHNYFTIMREEYNLEPSMDHYGAMVDLIGRAGRLSEAWNFIDNMPIRP' A
#
# COMPACT_ATOMS: atom_id res chain seq x y z
N MET A 1 -7.89 -7.57 13.11
CA MET A 1 -6.51 -7.29 13.53
C MET A 1 -6.44 -6.21 14.62
N ARG A 2 -6.90 -4.96 14.41
CA ARG A 2 -6.84 -3.88 15.45
C ARG A 2 -7.58 -4.11 16.79
N LYS A 3 -8.39 -5.16 16.91
CA LYS A 3 -9.12 -5.51 18.16
C LYS A 3 -8.43 -6.60 18.99
N GLY A 4 -7.22 -7.00 18.64
CA GLY A 4 -6.42 -7.99 19.37
C GLY A 4 -5.16 -7.38 19.99
N HIS A 5 -4.48 -8.13 20.86
CA HIS A 5 -3.20 -7.75 21.48
C HIS A 5 -1.99 -7.95 20.56
N VAL A 6 -2.21 -8.15 19.25
CA VAL A 6 -1.15 -8.39 18.27
C VAL A 6 -1.13 -7.20 17.31
N GLU A 7 0.03 -6.55 17.25
CA GLU A 7 0.24 -5.42 16.36
C GLU A 7 0.41 -5.90 14.90
N PRO A 8 -0.27 -5.24 13.94
CA PRO A 8 0.04 -5.39 12.52
C PRO A 8 1.53 -5.18 12.22
N ASN A 9 2.08 -6.07 11.40
CA ASN A 9 3.43 -5.95 10.85
C ASN A 9 3.39 -5.61 9.35
N ASP A 10 4.57 -5.52 8.73
CA ASP A 10 4.76 -5.29 7.30
C ASP A 10 3.91 -6.27 6.45
N ILE A 11 3.99 -7.57 6.72
CA ILE A 11 3.22 -8.59 5.99
C ILE A 11 1.72 -8.38 6.13
N THR A 12 1.24 -7.93 7.29
CA THR A 12 -0.17 -7.62 7.51
C THR A 12 -0.65 -6.49 6.60
N PHE A 13 0.17 -5.44 6.46
CA PHE A 13 -0.14 -4.31 5.59
C PHE A 13 -0.04 -4.68 4.10
N LEU A 14 0.97 -5.46 3.71
CA LEU A 14 1.06 -5.99 2.35
C LEU A 14 -0.21 -6.76 1.95
N CYS A 15 -0.68 -7.65 2.85
CA CYS A 15 -1.91 -8.43 2.62
C CYS A 15 -3.14 -7.54 2.44
N VAL A 16 -3.33 -6.52 3.30
CA VAL A 16 -4.52 -5.66 3.22
C VAL A 16 -4.50 -4.73 2.00
N ILE A 17 -3.32 -4.22 1.61
CA ILE A 17 -3.17 -3.40 0.40
C ILE A 17 -3.45 -4.25 -0.85
N SER A 18 -2.91 -5.47 -0.90
CA SER A 18 -3.17 -6.42 -2.00
C SER A 18 -4.67 -6.74 -2.10
N ALA A 19 -5.34 -6.98 -0.97
CA ALA A 19 -6.79 -7.20 -0.95
C ALA A 19 -7.57 -5.97 -1.46
N CYS A 20 -7.11 -4.75 -1.15
CA CYS A 20 -7.68 -3.53 -1.69
C CYS A 20 -7.49 -3.44 -3.21
N SER A 21 -6.35 -3.88 -3.74
CA SER A 21 -6.08 -3.93 -5.19
C SER A 21 -7.11 -4.79 -5.91
N HIS A 22 -7.31 -6.02 -5.43
CA HIS A 22 -8.29 -6.94 -6.01
C HIS A 22 -9.75 -6.45 -5.88
N SER A 23 -10.05 -5.65 -4.86
CA SER A 23 -11.40 -5.14 -4.59
C SER A 23 -11.68 -3.76 -5.20
N GLY A 24 -10.68 -3.14 -5.85
CA GLY A 24 -10.79 -1.78 -6.39
C GLY A 24 -10.90 -0.68 -5.33
N PHE A 25 -10.52 -0.94 -4.07
CA PHE A 25 -10.62 0.02 -2.97
C PHE A 25 -9.39 0.92 -2.87
N VAL A 26 -9.17 1.76 -3.88
CA VAL A 26 -7.99 2.62 -4.01
C VAL A 26 -7.76 3.50 -2.77
N GLU A 27 -8.77 4.26 -2.35
CA GLU A 27 -8.65 5.16 -1.20
C GLU A 27 -8.32 4.42 0.11
N LYS A 28 -8.85 3.21 0.29
CA LYS A 28 -8.52 2.39 1.47
C LYS A 28 -7.09 1.87 1.41
N GLY A 29 -6.63 1.45 0.23
CA GLY A 29 -5.24 1.01 0.04
C GLY A 29 -4.24 2.13 0.33
N HIS A 30 -4.48 3.34 -0.18
CA HIS A 30 -3.70 4.53 0.20
C HIS A 30 -3.70 4.76 1.70
N ASN A 31 -4.88 4.75 2.33
CA ASN A 31 -4.98 4.95 3.76
C ASN A 31 -4.19 3.90 4.55
N TYR A 32 -4.25 2.62 4.18
CA TYR A 32 -3.46 1.59 4.85
C TYR A 32 -1.95 1.75 4.63
N PHE A 33 -1.52 2.18 3.44
CA PHE A 33 -0.13 2.51 3.16
C PHE A 33 0.38 3.74 3.94
N THR A 34 -0.48 4.73 4.18
CA THR A 34 -0.15 5.86 5.06
C THR A 34 -0.07 5.42 6.52
N ILE A 35 -1.06 4.67 7.00
CA ILE A 35 -1.13 4.14 8.36
C ILE A 35 0.11 3.31 8.71
N MET A 36 0.58 2.42 7.82
CA MET A 36 1.77 1.61 8.13
C MET A 36 3.00 2.48 8.41
N ARG A 37 3.15 3.59 7.68
CA ARG A 37 4.29 4.49 7.79
C ARG A 37 4.16 5.43 9.00
N GLU A 38 3.01 6.05 9.14
CA GLU A 38 2.81 7.14 10.10
C GLU A 38 2.39 6.66 11.49
N GLU A 39 1.50 5.65 11.57
CA GLU A 39 1.01 5.15 12.85
C GLU A 39 1.86 3.99 13.38
N TYR A 40 2.34 3.11 12.50
CA TYR A 40 3.10 1.91 12.89
C TYR A 40 4.62 2.05 12.68
N ASN A 41 5.09 3.15 12.10
CA ASN A 41 6.52 3.39 11.80
C ASN A 41 7.18 2.24 11.03
N LEU A 42 6.42 1.57 10.15
CA LEU A 42 6.91 0.50 9.29
C LEU A 42 7.35 1.08 7.95
N GLU A 43 8.60 0.85 7.61
CA GLU A 43 9.13 1.27 6.31
C GLU A 43 8.59 0.36 5.19
N PRO A 44 8.03 0.89 4.10
CA PRO A 44 7.53 0.07 3.01
C PRO A 44 8.67 -0.63 2.26
N SER A 45 8.54 -1.95 2.08
CA SER A 45 9.39 -2.71 1.17
C SER A 45 8.96 -2.55 -0.29
N MET A 46 9.79 -3.03 -1.23
CA MET A 46 9.44 -3.07 -2.66
C MET A 46 8.11 -3.76 -2.94
N ASP A 47 7.75 -4.79 -2.18
CA ASP A 47 6.47 -5.49 -2.35
C ASP A 47 5.27 -4.58 -2.03
N HIS A 48 5.41 -3.70 -1.03
CA HIS A 48 4.36 -2.74 -0.69
C HIS A 48 4.18 -1.70 -1.79
N TYR A 49 5.28 -1.20 -2.34
CA TYR A 49 5.25 -0.30 -3.49
C TYR A 49 4.63 -0.97 -4.72
N GLY A 50 5.01 -2.22 -5.01
CA GLY A 50 4.42 -3.02 -6.07
C GLY A 50 2.90 -3.20 -5.89
N ALA A 51 2.46 -3.48 -4.67
CA ALA A 51 1.03 -3.59 -4.35
C ALA A 51 0.27 -2.27 -4.53
N MET A 52 0.89 -1.13 -4.22
CA MET A 52 0.31 0.19 -4.48
C MET A 52 0.22 0.50 -5.98
N VAL A 53 1.25 0.17 -6.75
CA VAL A 53 1.22 0.32 -8.22
C VAL A 53 0.13 -0.56 -8.85
N ASP A 54 0.01 -1.82 -8.42
CA ASP A 54 -1.05 -2.74 -8.89
C ASP A 54 -2.44 -2.21 -8.53
N LEU A 55 -2.64 -1.71 -7.29
CA LEU A 55 -3.87 -1.08 -6.83
C LEU A 55 -4.31 0.09 -7.73
N ILE A 56 -3.41 1.04 -7.97
CA ILE A 56 -3.70 2.26 -8.73
C ILE A 56 -3.86 1.93 -10.21
N GLY A 57 -2.98 1.08 -10.75
CA GLY A 57 -2.98 0.66 -12.15
C GLY A 57 -4.26 -0.10 -12.53
N ARG A 58 -4.70 -1.05 -11.71
CA ARG A 58 -5.95 -1.79 -11.96
C ARG A 58 -7.21 -0.94 -11.89
N ALA A 59 -7.16 0.17 -11.15
CA ALA A 59 -8.24 1.15 -11.13
C ALA A 59 -8.25 2.07 -12.38
N GLY A 60 -7.31 1.90 -13.31
CA GLY A 60 -7.19 2.73 -14.51
C GLY A 60 -6.57 4.11 -14.26
N ARG A 61 -6.04 4.37 -13.06
CA ARG A 61 -5.45 5.66 -12.65
C ARG A 61 -3.98 5.75 -13.08
N LEU A 62 -3.69 5.54 -14.37
CA LEU A 62 -2.33 5.34 -14.87
C LEU A 62 -1.37 6.51 -14.59
N SER A 63 -1.82 7.76 -14.77
CA SER A 63 -1.01 8.94 -14.48
C SER A 63 -0.58 9.01 -13.01
N GLU A 64 -1.46 8.57 -12.11
CA GLU A 64 -1.16 8.53 -10.69
C GLU A 64 -0.25 7.35 -10.34
N ALA A 65 -0.44 6.19 -10.96
CA ALA A 65 0.47 5.06 -10.79
C ALA A 65 1.89 5.44 -11.23
N TRP A 66 2.01 6.16 -12.35
CA TRP A 66 3.29 6.69 -12.83
C TRP A 66 3.90 7.70 -11.86
N ASN A 67 3.12 8.67 -11.40
CA ASN A 67 3.58 9.65 -10.42
C ASN A 67 4.01 8.97 -9.11
N PHE A 68 3.29 7.93 -8.68
CA PHE A 68 3.67 7.15 -7.51
C PHE A 68 5.04 6.48 -7.69
N ILE A 69 5.29 5.87 -8.84
CA ILE A 69 6.58 5.26 -9.20
C ILE A 69 7.72 6.30 -9.17
N ASP A 70 7.50 7.47 -9.77
CA ASP A 70 8.52 8.53 -9.87
C ASP A 70 8.90 9.13 -8.51
N ASN A 71 7.97 9.09 -7.54
CA ASN A 71 8.18 9.58 -6.18
C ASN A 71 8.64 8.48 -5.21
N MET A 72 8.88 7.25 -5.66
CA MET A 72 9.41 6.21 -4.77
C MET A 72 10.82 6.56 -4.32
N PRO A 73 11.18 6.30 -3.05
CA PRO A 73 12.54 6.56 -2.54
C PRO A 73 13.58 5.61 -3.15
N ILE A 74 13.13 4.59 -3.89
CA ILE A 74 13.93 3.54 -4.51
C ILE A 74 13.62 3.55 -5.99
N ARG A 75 14.67 3.50 -6.84
CA ARG A 75 14.47 3.39 -8.29
C ARG A 75 13.95 1.99 -8.64
N PRO A 76 12.94 1.87 -9.52
CA PRO A 76 12.50 0.60 -10.07
C PRO A 76 13.63 -0.24 -10.68
#